data_AF-A0A9K3D0R5-F1
#
_entry.id   AF-A0A9K3D0R5-F1
#
_cell.length_a   1.000
_cell.length_b   1.000
_cell.length_c   1.000
_cell.angle_alpha   90.00
_cell.angle_beta   90.00
_cell.angle_gamma   90.00
#
_symmetry.space_group_name_H-M   'P 1'
#
loop_
_entity.id
_entity.type
_entity.pdbx_description
1 polymer ?
#
loop_
_entity_poly.entity_id
_entity_poly.type
_entity_poly.pdbx_seq_one_letter_code
_entity_poly.pdbx_strand_id
1 'polypeptide(L)'
;MPGGHEAPLFPVSSRIQPTTHGADVWDSPVCTYYSYVSRDFKLHPITTEESYFCDSTSPAILFIDTEGSESLETDNTFDETLHTLVYLVADVIVYNTVKPGRPAIANLDTIAKLAQTFSSDEALRPPSLLWTVQQADTVEWDRPIKQYITDTMRQYNSDHADALEAFCPFQVLGMPFPSDNWRDAKQLDEHSLTDLLPHYQESVHDAVGAMGQMLRSRDARYLNDGKGLAHSLQSVLDALSHNPLAPLSDRVVSMQRADLGAYTERLEVLLTETLEPLFPLSDNDFRDQFMSMVATEAASPFVSQAQIDTLIEKLFRVYSTANRTEQNAACDMIEQKVEDIYAKWDEQSGWAKMTGSPLIIPKEVEALKAECLGLRRRGTHRSIDSLVDDISKARLGHKFKGGVGSAVKIGFQTVGIPVAKSIWRAVNLWITKNSF
;
A
#
# COMPACT_ATOMS: atom_id res chain seq x y z
N MET A 1 -47.32 -3.68 17.08
CA MET A 1 -46.56 -4.93 16.91
C MET A 1 -45.70 -5.10 18.15
N PRO A 2 -45.59 -6.28 18.75
CA PRO A 2 -44.65 -6.49 19.86
C PRO A 2 -43.24 -6.24 19.31
N GLY A 3 -42.46 -5.41 19.99
CA GLY A 3 -41.12 -5.02 19.57
C GLY A 3 -40.25 -6.25 19.39
N GLY A 4 -39.78 -6.49 18.17
CA GLY A 4 -38.73 -7.46 17.93
C GLY A 4 -37.47 -6.94 18.59
N HIS A 5 -36.97 -7.66 19.59
CA HIS A 5 -35.61 -7.44 20.05
C HIS A 5 -34.69 -7.82 18.89
N GLU A 6 -33.96 -6.84 18.36
CA GLU A 6 -32.87 -7.12 17.43
C GLU A 6 -31.81 -7.94 18.17
N ALA A 7 -31.39 -9.06 17.58
CA ALA A 7 -30.34 -9.88 18.16
C ALA A 7 -29.04 -9.06 18.26
N PRO A 8 -28.22 -9.26 19.30
CA PRO A 8 -26.95 -8.56 19.43
C PRO A 8 -26.04 -8.87 18.22
N LEU A 9 -25.23 -7.88 17.83
CA LEU A 9 -24.31 -7.98 16.68
C LEU A 9 -23.26 -9.09 16.87
N PHE A 10 -22.79 -9.27 18.10
CA PHE A 10 -21.88 -10.36 18.46
C PHE A 10 -22.51 -11.22 19.55
N PRO A 11 -22.24 -12.53 19.58
CA PRO A 11 -22.77 -13.42 20.61
C PRO A 11 -22.23 -13.01 21.99
N VAL A 12 -23.11 -12.86 22.97
CA VAL A 12 -22.75 -12.53 24.36
C VAL A 12 -23.04 -13.76 25.23
N SER A 13 -22.10 -14.21 26.07
CA SER A 13 -22.35 -15.31 27.02
C SER A 13 -21.97 -15.00 28.47
N SER A 14 -22.23 -15.98 29.33
CA SER A 14 -21.98 -15.91 30.76
C SER A 14 -20.49 -15.90 31.10
N ARG A 15 -20.13 -15.12 32.14
CA ARG A 15 -18.79 -14.78 32.68
C ARG A 15 -17.73 -15.90 32.88
N ILE A 16 -18.03 -17.17 32.61
CA ILE A 16 -17.16 -18.31 32.99
C ILE A 16 -16.46 -18.94 31.78
N GLN A 17 -17.04 -18.84 30.57
CA GLN A 17 -16.42 -19.33 29.35
C GLN A 17 -16.35 -18.21 28.30
N PRO A 18 -15.26 -18.13 27.52
CA PRO A 18 -15.19 -17.22 26.38
C PRO A 18 -16.38 -17.51 25.44
N THR A 19 -17.00 -16.45 24.94
CA THR A 19 -18.04 -16.57 23.90
C THR A 19 -17.43 -16.40 22.51
N THR A 20 -16.52 -15.44 22.39
CA THR A 20 -15.76 -15.14 21.19
C THR A 20 -14.45 -15.93 21.23
N HIS A 21 -14.13 -16.63 20.14
CA HIS A 21 -12.88 -17.36 19.98
C HIS A 21 -12.09 -16.76 18.81
N GLY A 22 -10.86 -16.30 19.06
CA GLY A 22 -10.08 -15.54 18.08
C GLY A 22 -10.60 -14.14 17.81
N ALA A 23 -10.99 -13.85 16.57
CA ALA A 23 -11.50 -12.54 16.18
C ALA A 23 -12.69 -12.70 15.23
N ASP A 24 -13.83 -12.11 15.60
CA ASP A 24 -15.05 -12.10 14.82
C ASP A 24 -15.26 -10.74 14.17
N VAL A 25 -15.65 -10.75 12.89
CA VAL A 25 -15.87 -9.54 12.10
C VAL A 25 -17.34 -9.42 11.79
N TRP A 26 -17.91 -8.23 12.00
CA TRP A 26 -19.29 -7.98 11.58
C TRP A 26 -19.40 -7.95 10.06
N ASP A 27 -20.27 -8.80 9.50
CA ASP A 27 -20.34 -9.10 8.06
C ASP A 27 -20.97 -8.00 7.20
N SER A 28 -21.57 -6.99 7.84
CA SER A 28 -22.31 -5.91 7.20
C SER A 28 -21.67 -4.57 7.55
N PRO A 29 -20.69 -4.08 6.76
CA PRO A 29 -20.00 -2.83 7.05
C PRO A 29 -20.98 -1.65 7.09
N VAL A 30 -20.82 -0.77 8.07
CA VAL A 30 -21.66 0.44 8.19
C VAL A 30 -21.03 1.54 7.35
N CYS A 31 -21.69 1.93 6.25
CA CYS A 31 -21.25 3.07 5.45
C CYS A 31 -21.57 4.38 6.19
N THR A 32 -20.57 5.23 6.42
CA THR A 32 -20.80 6.54 7.06
C THR A 32 -20.73 7.67 6.04
N TYR A 33 -21.85 8.37 5.86
CA TYR A 33 -21.87 9.63 5.10
C TYR A 33 -21.31 10.74 6.00
N TYR A 34 -20.04 11.10 5.82
CA TYR A 34 -19.50 12.33 6.39
C TYR A 34 -20.01 13.53 5.59
N SER A 35 -21.26 13.97 5.82
CA SER A 35 -21.68 15.28 5.32
C SER A 35 -21.00 16.36 6.16
N TYR A 36 -20.11 17.12 5.52
CA TYR A 36 -19.55 18.35 6.07
C TYR A 36 -20.69 19.28 6.55
N VAL A 37 -20.66 19.65 7.84
CA VAL A 37 -21.41 20.74 8.51
C VAL A 37 -22.94 20.57 8.70
N SER A 38 -23.36 20.18 9.91
CA SER A 38 -24.43 20.84 10.68
C SER A 38 -24.48 20.28 12.12
N ARG A 39 -24.95 21.10 13.07
CA ARG A 39 -24.69 21.08 14.53
C ARG A 39 -25.36 19.99 15.37
N ASP A 40 -26.04 19.02 14.79
CA ASP A 40 -26.89 18.11 15.58
C ASP A 40 -26.35 16.68 15.54
N PHE A 41 -25.45 16.38 16.49
CA PHE A 41 -24.89 15.06 16.75
C PHE A 41 -25.99 14.06 17.16
N LYS A 42 -26.64 13.43 16.18
CA LYS A 42 -27.49 12.26 16.39
C LYS A 42 -27.05 11.13 15.47
N LEU A 43 -26.55 10.05 16.08
CA LEU A 43 -26.53 8.75 15.43
C LEU A 43 -27.98 8.27 15.34
N HIS A 44 -28.53 8.23 14.12
CA HIS A 44 -29.82 7.61 13.90
C HIS A 44 -29.64 6.09 13.89
N PRO A 45 -30.42 5.32 14.65
CA PRO A 45 -30.48 3.87 14.45
C PRO A 45 -31.04 3.62 13.05
N ILE A 46 -30.31 2.86 12.24
CA ILE A 46 -30.72 2.52 10.88
C ILE A 46 -31.72 1.38 10.99
N THR A 47 -32.99 1.73 11.08
CA THR A 47 -34.10 0.79 10.87
C THR A 47 -34.35 0.66 9.37
N THR A 48 -34.34 -0.58 8.87
CA THR A 48 -34.89 -1.13 7.61
C THR A 48 -33.91 -1.68 6.56
N GLU A 49 -34.25 -2.91 6.14
CA GLU A 49 -33.81 -3.84 5.08
C GLU A 49 -33.48 -3.25 3.68
N GLU A 50 -32.61 -2.26 3.57
CA GLU A 50 -31.98 -1.92 2.28
C GLU A 50 -30.54 -2.43 2.25
N SER A 51 -30.22 -3.26 1.25
CA SER A 51 -28.86 -3.74 1.00
C SER A 51 -27.94 -2.55 0.69
N TYR A 52 -27.04 -2.21 1.61
CA TYR A 52 -26.12 -1.08 1.45
C TYR A 52 -24.93 -1.46 0.57
N PHE A 53 -24.94 -0.99 -0.69
CA PHE A 53 -23.70 -0.76 -1.43
C PHE A 53 -23.12 0.57 -0.91
N CYS A 54 -21.98 0.54 -0.22
CA CYS A 54 -21.26 1.78 0.07
C CYS A 54 -20.91 2.44 -1.27
N ASP A 55 -21.24 3.73 -1.40
CA ASP A 55 -20.72 4.56 -2.47
C ASP A 55 -19.19 4.70 -2.30
N SER A 56 -18.46 4.88 -3.40
CA SER A 56 -16.98 4.91 -3.40
C SER A 56 -16.36 6.08 -2.62
N THR A 57 -17.18 6.87 -1.93
CA THR A 57 -16.82 8.10 -1.23
C THR A 57 -17.09 8.05 0.28
N SER A 58 -17.88 7.08 0.76
CA SER A 58 -18.18 6.94 2.19
C SER A 58 -17.29 5.86 2.82
N PRO A 59 -16.50 6.18 3.86
CA PRO A 59 -15.69 5.18 4.54
C PRO A 59 -16.60 4.16 5.24
N ALA A 60 -16.23 2.89 5.07
CA ALA A 60 -16.85 1.75 5.74
C ALA A 60 -16.25 1.60 7.15
N ILE A 61 -17.10 1.39 8.15
CA ILE A 61 -16.66 1.03 9.50
C ILE A 61 -16.76 -0.48 9.66
N LEU A 62 -15.63 -1.08 10.07
CA LEU A 62 -15.54 -2.50 10.42
C LEU A 62 -15.42 -2.65 11.93
N PHE A 63 -16.28 -3.48 12.52
CA PHE A 63 -16.18 -3.87 13.92
C PHE A 63 -15.51 -5.25 14.00
N ILE A 64 -14.51 -5.35 14.88
CA ILE A 64 -13.77 -6.58 15.17
C ILE A 64 -13.95 -6.85 16.66
N ASP A 65 -14.66 -7.93 16.99
CA ASP A 65 -14.73 -8.45 18.35
C ASP A 65 -13.62 -9.48 18.54
N THR A 66 -13.03 -9.54 19.73
CA THR A 66 -11.84 -10.36 20.00
C THR A 66 -12.02 -11.21 21.23
N GLU A 67 -11.48 -12.42 21.21
CA GLU A 67 -11.36 -13.26 22.39
C GLU A 67 -10.62 -12.53 23.51
N GLY A 68 -11.11 -12.71 24.74
CA GLY A 68 -10.51 -12.10 25.92
C GLY A 68 -9.16 -12.72 26.24
N SER A 69 -8.18 -11.87 26.61
CA SER A 69 -6.86 -12.34 27.06
C SER A 69 -6.96 -13.25 28.28
N GLU A 70 -6.00 -14.15 28.44
CA GLU A 70 -5.94 -15.16 29.51
C GLU A 70 -7.15 -16.09 29.53
N SER A 71 -7.77 -16.32 28.37
CA SER A 71 -8.77 -17.37 28.18
C SER A 71 -8.17 -18.73 28.60
N LEU A 72 -8.97 -19.56 29.29
CA LEU A 72 -8.52 -20.87 29.79
C LEU A 72 -8.07 -21.82 28.67
N GLU A 73 -8.45 -21.51 27.43
CA GLU A 73 -8.22 -22.34 26.25
C GLU A 73 -7.07 -21.82 25.37
N THR A 74 -6.50 -20.63 25.69
CA THR A 74 -5.44 -19.99 24.91
C THR A 74 -4.11 -19.96 25.68
N ASP A 75 -2.99 -19.87 24.95
CA ASP A 75 -1.68 -19.62 25.52
C ASP A 75 -1.26 -18.15 25.34
N ASN A 76 -0.22 -17.72 26.05
CA ASN A 76 0.28 -16.34 25.93
C ASN A 76 0.72 -15.98 24.50
N THR A 77 1.14 -16.97 23.70
CA THR A 77 1.56 -16.79 22.31
C THR A 77 0.39 -16.39 21.41
N PHE A 78 -0.78 -16.97 21.67
CA PHE A 78 -2.03 -16.64 20.99
C PHE A 78 -2.47 -15.21 21.32
N ASP A 79 -2.48 -14.83 22.59
CA ASP A 79 -2.85 -13.48 23.02
C ASP A 79 -1.92 -12.42 22.41
N GLU A 80 -0.60 -12.68 22.39
CA GLU A 80 0.36 -11.80 21.72
C GLU A 80 0.07 -11.65 20.22
N THR A 81 -0.27 -12.76 19.55
CA THR A 81 -0.59 -12.76 18.13
C THR A 81 -1.87 -11.99 17.83
N LEU A 82 -2.92 -12.20 18.64
CA LEU A 82 -4.20 -11.49 18.53
C LEU A 82 -4.03 -9.99 18.77
N HIS A 83 -3.32 -9.61 19.83
CA HIS A 83 -3.00 -8.20 20.11
C HIS A 83 -2.20 -7.53 19.00
N THR A 84 -1.28 -8.27 18.38
CA THR A 84 -0.49 -7.76 17.25
C THR A 84 -1.34 -7.56 16.01
N LEU A 85 -2.22 -8.52 15.71
CA LEU A 85 -3.19 -8.40 14.62
C LEU A 85 -4.04 -7.14 14.81
N VAL A 86 -4.64 -6.97 16.00
CA VAL A 86 -5.46 -5.80 16.34
C VAL A 86 -4.67 -4.49 16.20
N TYR A 87 -3.43 -4.43 16.69
CA TYR A 87 -2.57 -3.25 16.56
C TYR A 87 -2.34 -2.84 15.10
N LEU A 88 -2.09 -3.81 14.23
CA LEU A 88 -1.77 -3.58 12.83
C LEU A 88 -3.01 -3.13 12.03
N VAL A 89 -4.18 -3.71 12.31
CA VAL A 89 -5.38 -3.55 11.47
C VAL A 89 -6.34 -2.49 11.98
N ALA A 90 -6.36 -2.21 13.29
CA ALA A 90 -7.34 -1.29 13.87
C ALA A 90 -6.98 0.17 13.62
N ASP A 91 -8.00 1.02 13.48
CA ASP A 91 -7.85 2.47 13.61
C ASP A 91 -8.06 2.98 15.02
N VAL A 92 -8.95 2.32 15.75
CA VAL A 92 -9.25 2.57 17.15
C VAL A 92 -9.26 1.23 17.87
N ILE A 93 -8.47 1.12 18.93
CA ILE A 93 -8.52 0.00 19.87
C ILE A 93 -9.40 0.43 21.04
N VAL A 94 -10.42 -0.37 21.34
CA VAL A 94 -11.18 -0.24 22.59
C VAL A 94 -10.64 -1.27 23.57
N TYR A 95 -9.85 -0.83 24.55
CA TYR A 95 -9.31 -1.70 25.58
C TYR A 95 -10.24 -1.71 26.80
N ASN A 96 -10.94 -2.82 26.98
CA ASN A 96 -12.01 -2.94 27.96
C ASN A 96 -11.56 -3.73 29.21
N THR A 97 -11.68 -3.15 30.40
CA THR A 97 -11.30 -3.83 31.65
C THR A 97 -12.30 -3.59 32.77
N VAL A 98 -12.42 -4.53 33.72
CA VAL A 98 -13.26 -4.36 34.92
C VAL A 98 -12.52 -3.66 36.07
N LYS A 99 -11.19 -3.77 36.13
CA LYS A 99 -10.37 -3.05 37.10
C LYS A 99 -8.98 -2.76 36.50
N PRO A 100 -8.52 -1.51 36.48
CA PRO A 100 -7.16 -1.18 36.06
C PRO A 100 -6.19 -1.55 37.20
N GLY A 101 -5.75 -2.80 37.19
CA GLY A 101 -4.73 -3.33 38.09
C GLY A 101 -3.52 -3.85 37.31
N ARG A 102 -2.54 -4.42 38.03
CA ARG A 102 -1.34 -5.01 37.41
C ARG A 102 -1.65 -6.02 36.29
N PRO A 103 -2.65 -6.92 36.40
CA PRO A 103 -2.97 -7.87 35.31
C PRO A 103 -3.45 -7.16 34.04
N ALA A 104 -4.37 -6.21 34.16
CA ALA A 104 -4.83 -5.39 33.02
C ALA A 104 -3.68 -4.62 32.36
N ILE A 105 -2.76 -4.09 33.17
CA ILE A 105 -1.57 -3.40 32.65
C ILE A 105 -0.62 -4.36 31.96
N ALA A 106 -0.43 -5.57 32.51
CA ALA A 106 0.39 -6.60 31.90
C ALA A 106 -0.19 -7.07 30.55
N ASN A 107 -1.51 -7.13 30.41
CA ASN A 107 -2.14 -7.55 29.15
C ASN A 107 -2.00 -6.49 28.04
N LEU A 108 -1.79 -5.22 28.39
CA LEU A 108 -1.45 -4.16 27.43
C LEU A 108 0.03 -4.12 27.04
N ASP A 109 0.89 -4.89 27.71
CA ASP A 109 2.34 -4.88 27.51
C ASP A 109 2.72 -5.08 26.04
N THR A 110 2.09 -6.03 25.36
CA THR A 110 2.34 -6.29 23.93
C THR A 110 2.00 -5.08 23.06
N ILE A 111 0.81 -4.49 23.25
CA ILE A 111 0.35 -3.33 22.46
C ILE A 111 1.21 -2.10 22.78
N ALA A 112 1.59 -1.90 24.04
CA ALA A 112 2.50 -0.82 24.46
C ALA A 112 3.91 -0.98 23.86
N LYS A 113 4.47 -2.19 23.87
CA LYS A 113 5.78 -2.49 23.26
C LYS A 113 5.77 -2.24 21.76
N LEU A 114 4.73 -2.67 21.06
CA LEU A 114 4.55 -2.36 19.63
C LEU A 114 4.46 -0.86 19.39
N ALA A 115 3.66 -0.16 20.20
CA ALA A 115 3.49 1.28 20.07
C ALA A 115 4.79 2.04 20.29
N GLN A 116 5.58 1.64 21.27
CA GLN A 116 6.90 2.21 21.52
C GLN A 116 7.85 1.95 20.34
N THR A 117 7.93 0.69 19.89
CA THR A 117 8.82 0.24 18.81
C THR A 117 8.53 0.95 17.50
N PHE A 118 7.26 1.13 17.16
CA PHE A 118 6.80 1.64 15.87
C PHE A 118 6.24 3.06 15.95
N SER A 119 6.44 3.77 17.06
CA SER A 119 5.97 5.15 17.27
C SER A 119 6.41 6.15 16.18
N SER A 120 7.56 5.89 15.54
CA SER A 120 8.15 6.71 14.49
C SER A 120 7.94 6.16 13.07
N ASP A 121 7.41 4.95 12.94
CA ASP A 121 7.07 4.36 11.64
C ASP A 121 5.68 4.85 11.24
N GLU A 122 5.60 5.61 10.15
CA GLU A 122 4.35 6.20 9.66
C GLU A 122 3.31 5.12 9.25
N ALA A 123 3.76 4.01 8.68
CA ALA A 123 2.87 2.92 8.25
C ALA A 123 2.38 2.08 9.44
N LEU A 124 3.25 1.90 10.44
CA LEU A 124 2.96 1.11 11.65
C LEU A 124 2.61 1.96 12.87
N ARG A 125 2.25 3.23 12.63
CA ARG A 125 1.91 4.18 13.69
C ARG A 125 0.84 3.59 14.60
N PRO A 126 0.95 3.77 15.93
CA PRO A 126 -0.04 3.26 16.87
C PRO A 126 -1.46 3.71 16.51
N PRO A 127 -2.47 2.84 16.68
CA PRO A 127 -3.87 3.23 16.57
C PRO A 127 -4.28 4.22 17.66
N SER A 128 -5.49 4.75 17.58
CA SER A 128 -6.07 5.45 18.73
C SER A 128 -6.41 4.43 19.82
N LEU A 129 -6.34 4.83 21.08
CA LEU A 129 -6.66 3.94 22.20
C LEU A 129 -7.75 4.57 23.07
N LEU A 130 -8.89 3.89 23.14
CA LEU A 130 -9.94 4.18 24.10
C LEU A 130 -9.95 3.09 25.18
N TRP A 131 -9.58 3.45 26.40
CA TRP A 131 -9.65 2.52 27.53
C TRP A 131 -10.98 2.69 28.28
N THR A 132 -11.84 1.68 28.23
CA THR A 132 -13.09 1.65 29.01
C THR A 132 -12.90 0.84 30.29
N VAL A 133 -13.17 1.46 31.44
CA VAL A 133 -13.10 0.81 32.75
C VAL A 133 -14.52 0.52 33.24
N GLN A 134 -14.94 -0.73 33.15
CA GLN A 134 -16.22 -1.23 33.64
C GLN A 134 -16.31 -1.17 35.16
N GLN A 135 -17.51 -0.91 35.68
CA GLN A 135 -17.78 -0.81 37.12
C GLN A 135 -16.92 0.26 37.80
N ALA A 136 -16.64 1.36 37.10
CA ALA A 136 -15.73 2.41 37.58
C ALA A 136 -16.23 3.08 38.88
N ASP A 137 -17.53 3.08 39.13
CA ASP A 137 -18.18 3.55 40.36
C ASP A 137 -17.93 2.66 41.58
N THR A 138 -17.46 1.42 41.39
CA THR A 138 -17.14 0.49 42.49
C THR A 138 -15.75 0.72 43.09
N VAL A 139 -14.95 1.60 42.49
CA VAL A 139 -13.61 1.98 42.95
C VAL A 139 -13.64 3.43 43.38
N GLU A 140 -13.22 3.72 44.61
CA GLU A 140 -12.96 5.10 45.03
C GLU A 140 -11.66 5.59 44.38
N TRP A 141 -11.79 6.54 43.46
CA TRP A 141 -10.64 7.18 42.81
C TRP A 141 -10.20 8.40 43.60
N ASP A 142 -8.92 8.45 43.96
CA ASP A 142 -8.30 9.63 44.59
C ASP A 142 -7.92 10.73 43.58
N ARG A 143 -8.04 10.44 42.28
CA ARG A 143 -7.70 11.31 41.15
C ARG A 143 -8.48 10.89 39.88
N PRO A 144 -8.50 11.70 38.82
CA PRO A 144 -9.16 11.32 37.57
C PRO A 144 -8.66 9.97 37.04
N ILE A 145 -9.59 9.14 36.52
CA ILE A 145 -9.30 7.75 36.12
C ILE A 145 -8.13 7.64 35.12
N LYS A 146 -8.03 8.57 34.17
CA LYS A 146 -6.90 8.64 33.23
C LYS A 146 -5.57 8.83 33.95
N GLN A 147 -5.52 9.74 34.92
CA GLN A 147 -4.32 10.00 35.71
C GLN A 147 -3.96 8.78 36.58
N TYR A 148 -4.96 8.13 37.18
CA TYR A 148 -4.73 6.89 37.92
C TYR A 148 -4.09 5.82 37.03
N ILE A 149 -4.62 5.58 35.84
CA ILE A 149 -4.09 4.59 34.91
C ILE A 149 -2.67 4.94 34.48
N THR A 150 -2.42 6.19 34.07
CA THR A 150 -1.07 6.63 33.67
C THR A 150 -0.07 6.46 34.81
N ASP A 151 -0.42 6.83 36.04
CA ASP A 151 0.48 6.66 37.20
C ASP A 151 0.72 5.19 37.54
N THR A 152 -0.32 4.35 37.43
CA THR A 152 -0.19 2.91 37.69
C THR A 152 0.70 2.26 36.64
N MET A 153 0.58 2.68 35.37
CA MET A 153 1.48 2.26 34.29
C MET A 153 2.92 2.67 34.59
N ARG A 154 3.16 3.93 34.98
CA ARG A 154 4.52 4.40 35.36
C ARG A 154 5.14 3.60 36.50
N GLN A 155 4.33 3.22 37.49
CA GLN A 155 4.79 2.41 38.62
C GLN A 155 5.10 0.96 38.23
N TYR A 156 4.42 0.43 37.21
CA TYR A 156 4.65 -0.92 36.71
C TYR A 156 5.86 -0.96 35.78
N ASN A 157 5.88 -0.08 34.78
CA ASN A 157 6.98 0.12 33.85
C ASN A 157 6.91 1.56 33.30
N SER A 158 7.92 2.39 33.61
CA SER A 158 8.00 3.77 33.11
C SER A 158 7.89 3.85 31.60
N ASP A 159 8.50 2.90 30.90
CA ASP A 159 8.58 2.89 29.44
C ASP A 159 7.20 2.63 28.80
N HIS A 160 6.29 1.93 29.51
CA HIS A 160 4.93 1.71 29.02
C HIS A 160 4.04 2.95 29.17
N ALA A 161 4.33 3.81 30.14
CA ALA A 161 3.59 5.06 30.27
C ALA A 161 3.87 6.00 29.10
N ASP A 162 5.13 6.07 28.68
CA ASP A 162 5.53 6.84 27.49
C ASP A 162 4.93 6.20 26.22
N ALA A 163 4.82 4.87 26.17
CA ALA A 163 4.14 4.17 25.09
C ALA A 163 2.65 4.54 24.98
N LEU A 164 1.95 4.80 26.09
CA LEU A 164 0.56 5.28 26.05
C LEU A 164 0.42 6.64 25.36
N GLU A 165 1.44 7.49 25.47
CA GLU A 165 1.47 8.80 24.79
C GLU A 165 1.65 8.65 23.27
N ALA A 166 2.16 7.51 22.80
CA ALA A 166 2.28 7.21 21.37
C ALA A 166 0.91 6.92 20.71
N PHE A 167 -0.11 6.51 21.48
CA PHE A 167 -1.48 6.39 21.00
C PHE A 167 -2.10 7.79 20.91
N CYS A 168 -2.38 8.23 19.68
CA CYS A 168 -2.81 9.59 19.41
C CYS A 168 -4.16 9.59 18.68
N PRO A 169 -5.28 9.84 19.36
CA PRO A 169 -5.41 10.11 20.80
C PRO A 169 -5.48 8.86 21.71
N PHE A 170 -5.08 9.05 22.98
CA PHE A 170 -5.36 8.14 24.10
C PHE A 170 -6.42 8.75 25.04
N GLN A 171 -7.55 8.05 25.22
CA GLN A 171 -8.64 8.44 26.12
C GLN A 171 -8.98 7.31 27.09
N VAL A 172 -9.51 7.70 28.25
CA VAL A 172 -9.98 6.76 29.28
C VAL A 172 -11.37 7.19 29.72
N LEU A 173 -12.32 6.25 29.72
CA LEU A 173 -13.68 6.47 30.18
C LEU A 173 -14.04 5.45 31.26
N GLY A 174 -14.64 5.93 32.34
CA GLY A 174 -15.24 5.08 33.36
C GLY A 174 -16.66 4.70 32.94
N MET A 175 -16.95 3.42 32.90
CA MET A 175 -18.28 2.87 32.66
C MET A 175 -18.85 2.46 34.01
N PRO A 176 -19.86 3.17 34.54
CA PRO A 176 -20.47 2.84 35.82
C PRO A 176 -21.27 1.53 35.73
N PHE A 177 -21.84 1.10 36.84
CA PHE A 177 -22.69 -0.09 36.82
C PHE A 177 -24.01 0.20 36.06
N PRO A 178 -24.49 -0.71 35.18
CA PRO A 178 -25.59 -0.40 34.26
C PRO A 178 -27.00 -0.47 34.87
N SER A 179 -27.16 -1.14 36.02
CA SER A 179 -28.45 -1.32 36.71
C SER A 179 -28.28 -1.42 38.23
N ASP A 180 -29.23 -0.92 39.02
CA ASP A 180 -29.21 -1.06 40.48
C ASP A 180 -29.24 -2.54 40.95
N ASN A 181 -29.61 -3.45 40.04
CA ASN A 181 -29.69 -4.88 40.27
C ASN A 181 -28.64 -5.63 39.44
N TRP A 182 -27.76 -6.38 40.13
CA TRP A 182 -26.72 -7.18 39.48
C TRP A 182 -27.25 -8.26 38.53
N ARG A 183 -28.50 -8.72 38.72
CA ARG A 183 -29.12 -9.73 37.83
C ARG A 183 -29.47 -9.11 36.48
N ASP A 184 -30.07 -7.93 36.50
CA ASP A 184 -30.45 -7.21 35.28
C ASP A 184 -29.17 -6.76 34.54
N ALA A 185 -28.13 -6.37 35.29
CA ALA A 185 -26.80 -6.12 34.72
C ALA A 185 -26.10 -7.35 34.12
N LYS A 186 -26.63 -8.58 34.30
CA LYS A 186 -26.14 -9.79 33.61
C LYS A 186 -26.91 -10.10 32.33
N GLN A 187 -28.06 -9.46 32.12
CA GLN A 187 -28.96 -9.68 30.97
C GLN A 187 -29.04 -8.40 30.13
N LEU A 188 -27.91 -7.70 29.96
CA LEU A 188 -27.88 -6.41 29.26
C LEU A 188 -28.33 -6.51 27.80
N ASP A 189 -28.15 -7.67 27.18
CA ASP A 189 -28.60 -8.00 25.84
C ASP A 189 -30.14 -8.07 25.72
N GLU A 190 -30.85 -8.29 26.83
CA GLU A 190 -32.31 -8.29 26.88
C GLU A 190 -32.91 -6.88 27.07
N HIS A 191 -32.07 -5.88 27.39
CA HIS A 191 -32.49 -4.52 27.70
C HIS A 191 -32.15 -3.53 26.58
N SER A 192 -33.03 -2.56 26.33
CA SER A 192 -32.66 -1.41 25.49
C SER A 192 -31.76 -0.45 26.28
N LEU A 193 -30.93 0.34 25.59
CA LEU A 193 -30.08 1.34 26.27
C LEU A 193 -30.91 2.28 27.15
N THR A 194 -32.13 2.64 26.73
CA THR A 194 -33.03 3.51 27.47
C THR A 194 -33.57 2.90 28.77
N ASP A 195 -33.49 1.58 28.94
CA ASP A 195 -33.91 0.88 30.15
C ASP A 195 -32.81 0.88 31.24
N LEU A 196 -31.58 1.25 30.90
CA LEU A 196 -30.43 1.24 31.80
C LEU A 196 -30.34 2.53 32.64
N LEU A 197 -29.47 2.55 33.65
CA LEU A 197 -29.29 3.75 34.48
C LEU A 197 -28.80 4.96 33.66
N PRO A 198 -29.33 6.19 33.89
CA PRO A 198 -29.02 7.36 33.04
C PRO A 198 -27.53 7.67 32.91
N HIS A 199 -26.77 7.54 33.99
CA HIS A 199 -25.32 7.79 34.00
C HIS A 199 -24.54 6.71 33.22
N TYR A 200 -25.06 5.49 33.12
CA TYR A 200 -24.52 4.47 32.22
C TYR A 200 -24.82 4.81 30.75
N GLN A 201 -26.04 5.27 30.45
CA GLN A 201 -26.42 5.72 29.11
C GLN A 201 -25.51 6.86 28.63
N GLU A 202 -25.29 7.87 29.48
CA GLU A 202 -24.37 8.97 29.22
C GLU A 202 -22.95 8.47 28.92
N SER A 203 -22.45 7.51 29.71
CA SER A 203 -21.11 6.95 29.52
C SER A 203 -20.98 6.16 28.20
N VAL A 204 -22.04 5.45 27.78
CA VAL A 204 -22.11 4.79 26.46
C VAL A 204 -22.09 5.83 25.34
N HIS A 205 -22.87 6.91 25.47
CA HIS A 205 -22.87 8.00 24.50
C HIS A 205 -21.51 8.70 24.40
N ASP A 206 -20.83 8.93 25.53
CA ASP A 206 -19.49 9.50 25.57
C ASP A 206 -18.47 8.58 24.89
N ALA A 207 -18.55 7.26 25.13
CA ALA A 207 -17.67 6.29 24.49
C ALA A 207 -17.85 6.24 22.97
N VAL A 208 -19.11 6.18 22.51
CA VAL A 208 -19.43 6.21 21.07
C VAL A 208 -19.01 7.54 20.44
N GLY A 209 -19.25 8.66 21.13
CA GLY A 209 -18.81 9.99 20.71
C GLY A 209 -17.29 10.11 20.59
N ALA A 210 -16.55 9.57 21.56
CA ALA A 210 -15.09 9.52 21.56
C ALA A 210 -14.57 8.70 20.37
N MET A 211 -15.08 7.48 20.16
CA MET A 211 -14.69 6.64 19.01
C MET A 211 -14.93 7.37 17.68
N GLY A 212 -16.09 8.02 17.52
CA GLY A 212 -16.40 8.81 16.32
C GLY A 212 -15.45 9.99 16.10
N GLN A 213 -14.92 10.61 17.16
CA GLN A 213 -13.90 11.66 17.04
C GLN A 213 -12.53 11.08 16.66
N MET A 214 -12.15 9.93 17.24
CA MET A 214 -10.89 9.25 16.94
C MET A 214 -10.82 8.84 15.47
N LEU A 215 -11.89 8.23 14.95
CA LEU A 215 -12.00 7.83 13.54
C LEU A 215 -11.86 9.02 12.56
N ARG A 216 -12.39 10.20 12.92
CA ARG A 216 -12.26 11.42 12.09
C ARG A 216 -10.87 12.03 12.10
N SER A 217 -10.10 11.80 13.16
CA SER A 217 -8.79 12.45 13.35
C SER A 217 -7.64 11.74 12.63
N ARG A 218 -7.88 10.52 12.14
CA ARG A 218 -6.87 9.73 11.44
C ARG A 218 -7.06 9.89 9.94
N ASP A 219 -5.96 10.15 9.22
CA ASP A 219 -5.93 9.84 7.80
C ASP A 219 -6.22 8.35 7.68
N ALA A 220 -7.34 7.99 7.06
CA ALA A 220 -7.71 6.60 6.85
C ALA A 220 -6.49 5.87 6.29
N ARG A 221 -5.95 4.89 7.04
CA ARG A 221 -4.91 4.04 6.48
C ARG A 221 -5.50 3.49 5.18
N TYR A 222 -4.71 3.55 4.10
CA TYR A 222 -5.10 3.29 2.69
C TYR A 222 -5.58 1.85 2.42
N LEU A 223 -6.42 1.28 3.28
CA LEU A 223 -7.27 0.14 3.04
C LEU A 223 -8.45 0.64 2.20
N ASN A 224 -8.13 1.12 1.00
CA ASN A 224 -9.05 1.86 0.13
C ASN A 224 -10.20 0.99 -0.42
N ASP A 225 -10.18 -0.31 -0.17
CA ASP A 225 -11.31 -1.22 -0.35
C ASP A 225 -11.18 -2.47 0.54
N GLY A 226 -12.26 -3.24 0.65
CA GLY A 226 -12.27 -4.49 1.42
C GLY A 226 -11.29 -5.56 0.89
N LYS A 227 -10.84 -5.47 -0.38
CA LYS A 227 -9.86 -6.40 -0.94
C LYS A 227 -8.46 -6.09 -0.43
N GLY A 228 -8.09 -4.81 -0.34
CA GLY A 228 -6.85 -4.34 0.26
C GLY A 228 -6.75 -4.78 1.71
N LEU A 229 -7.82 -4.60 2.50
CA LEU A 229 -7.86 -5.08 3.88
C LEU A 229 -7.75 -6.60 3.99
N ALA A 230 -8.44 -7.37 3.15
CA ALA A 230 -8.33 -8.83 3.16
C ALA A 230 -6.90 -9.31 2.82
N HIS A 231 -6.26 -8.70 1.81
CA HIS A 231 -4.87 -9.01 1.48
C HIS A 231 -3.93 -8.64 2.63
N SER A 232 -4.13 -7.47 3.24
CA SER A 232 -3.36 -7.02 4.39
C SER A 232 -3.50 -7.98 5.59
N LEU A 233 -4.72 -8.41 5.90
CA LEU A 233 -4.97 -9.39 6.95
C LEU A 233 -4.26 -10.72 6.67
N GLN A 234 -4.32 -11.21 5.44
CA GLN A 234 -3.64 -12.45 5.06
C GLN A 234 -2.13 -12.32 5.25
N SER A 235 -1.52 -11.23 4.77
CA SER A 235 -0.09 -10.95 4.95
C SER A 235 0.32 -10.92 6.43
N VAL A 236 -0.49 -10.29 7.27
CA VAL A 236 -0.25 -10.24 8.73
C VAL A 236 -0.30 -11.64 9.31
N LEU A 237 -1.32 -12.43 8.99
CA LEU A 237 -1.49 -13.79 9.50
C LEU A 237 -0.38 -14.73 9.02
N ASP A 238 0.04 -14.63 7.76
CA ASP A 238 1.14 -15.42 7.20
C ASP A 238 2.47 -15.10 7.89
N ALA A 239 2.73 -13.81 8.15
CA ALA A 239 3.94 -13.38 8.84
C ALA A 239 3.93 -13.73 10.34
N LEU A 240 2.77 -13.60 11.00
CA LEU A 240 2.63 -13.97 12.40
C LEU A 240 2.70 -15.49 12.59
N SER A 241 2.20 -16.29 11.65
CA SER A 241 2.33 -17.75 11.71
C SER A 241 3.75 -18.24 11.37
N HIS A 242 4.53 -17.47 10.59
CA HIS A 242 5.92 -17.79 10.31
C HIS A 242 6.85 -17.49 11.49
N ASN A 243 7.55 -18.53 11.96
CA ASN A 243 8.53 -18.45 13.05
C ASN A 243 7.96 -17.79 14.33
N PRO A 244 7.00 -18.45 15.01
CA PRO A 244 6.34 -17.90 16.20
C PRO A 244 7.29 -17.62 17.37
N LEU A 245 8.51 -18.17 17.34
CA LEU A 245 9.54 -17.97 18.36
C LEU A 245 10.39 -16.70 18.14
N ALA A 246 10.26 -16.04 16.97
CA ALA A 246 10.97 -14.80 16.72
C ALA A 246 10.40 -13.65 17.57
N PRO A 247 11.23 -12.66 17.96
CA PRO A 247 10.75 -11.44 18.59
C PRO A 247 9.64 -10.80 17.75
N LEU A 248 8.63 -10.26 18.43
CA LEU A 248 7.45 -9.72 17.76
C LEU A 248 7.78 -8.59 16.77
N SER A 249 8.72 -7.72 17.14
CA SER A 249 9.24 -6.67 16.24
C SER A 249 9.81 -7.26 14.95
N ASP A 250 10.51 -8.40 15.02
CA ASP A 250 11.13 -9.04 13.87
C ASP A 250 10.08 -9.69 12.97
N ARG A 251 9.02 -10.25 13.56
CA ARG A 251 7.85 -10.78 12.82
C ARG A 251 7.16 -9.67 12.03
N VAL A 252 6.94 -8.51 12.65
CA VAL A 252 6.35 -7.33 11.98
C VAL A 252 7.26 -6.78 10.88
N VAL A 253 8.57 -6.69 11.11
CA VAL A 253 9.52 -6.25 10.07
C VAL A 253 9.60 -7.25 8.91
N SER A 254 9.52 -8.55 9.21
CA SER A 254 9.46 -9.60 8.19
C SER A 254 8.19 -9.48 7.34
N MET A 255 7.05 -9.16 7.97
CA MET A 255 5.79 -8.87 7.29
C MET A 255 5.95 -7.70 6.32
N GLN A 256 6.46 -6.54 6.77
CA GLN A 256 6.66 -5.38 5.89
C GLN A 256 7.54 -5.71 4.67
N ARG A 257 8.59 -6.53 4.87
CA ARG A 257 9.46 -6.97 3.80
C ARG A 257 8.75 -7.90 2.82
N ALA A 258 7.95 -8.84 3.31
CA ALA A 258 7.15 -9.74 2.47
C ALA A 258 6.13 -8.94 1.64
N ASP A 259 5.46 -7.98 2.25
CA ASP A 259 4.49 -7.11 1.60
C ASP A 259 5.10 -6.24 0.51
N LEU A 260 6.25 -5.60 0.79
CA LEU A 260 6.97 -4.84 -0.22
C LEU A 260 7.44 -5.75 -1.37
N GLY A 261 7.83 -6.99 -1.07
CA GLY A 261 8.17 -8.01 -2.07
C GLY A 261 6.99 -8.37 -2.98
N ALA A 262 5.83 -8.65 -2.39
CA ALA A 262 4.61 -8.96 -3.14
C ALA A 262 4.14 -7.78 -3.99
N TYR A 263 4.21 -6.56 -3.46
CA TYR A 263 3.92 -5.34 -4.23
C TYR A 263 4.90 -5.15 -5.40
N THR A 264 6.19 -5.41 -5.17
CA THR A 264 7.22 -5.36 -6.22
C THR A 264 6.91 -6.34 -7.35
N GLU A 265 6.57 -7.59 -7.01
CA GLU A 265 6.25 -8.63 -8.00
C GLU A 265 5.04 -8.24 -8.86
N ARG A 266 3.96 -7.74 -8.25
CA ARG A 266 2.78 -7.26 -8.98
C ARG A 266 3.12 -6.13 -9.95
N LEU A 267 3.89 -5.14 -9.49
CA LEU A 267 4.35 -4.04 -10.34
C LEU A 267 5.22 -4.54 -11.50
N GLU A 268 6.17 -5.45 -11.24
CA GLU A 268 7.04 -6.00 -12.28
C GLU A 268 6.24 -6.76 -13.34
N VAL A 269 5.25 -7.56 -12.94
CA VAL A 269 4.35 -8.24 -13.89
C VAL A 269 3.57 -7.21 -14.71
N LEU A 270 2.90 -6.25 -14.06
CA LEU A 270 2.10 -5.23 -14.74
C LEU A 270 2.93 -4.43 -15.76
N LEU A 271 4.11 -3.96 -15.35
CA LEU A 271 5.02 -3.19 -16.19
C LEU A 271 5.56 -4.03 -17.35
N THR A 272 5.89 -5.31 -17.10
CA THR A 272 6.38 -6.21 -18.15
C THR A 272 5.30 -6.50 -19.19
N GLU A 273 4.08 -6.80 -18.75
CA GLU A 273 2.99 -7.19 -19.66
C GLU A 273 2.39 -6.00 -20.41
N THR A 274 2.44 -4.79 -19.83
CA THR A 274 1.74 -3.63 -20.37
C THR A 274 2.68 -2.56 -20.93
N LEU A 275 3.82 -2.30 -20.29
CA LEU A 275 4.73 -1.21 -20.69
C LEU A 275 5.76 -1.65 -21.72
N GLU A 276 6.41 -2.80 -21.53
CA GLU A 276 7.44 -3.29 -22.46
C GLU A 276 6.96 -3.44 -23.91
N PRO A 277 5.73 -3.92 -24.20
CA PRO A 277 5.24 -4.01 -25.57
C PRO A 277 5.09 -2.66 -26.29
N LEU A 278 5.08 -1.55 -25.56
CA LEU A 278 4.97 -0.20 -26.11
C LEU A 278 6.32 0.39 -26.51
N PHE A 279 7.44 -0.29 -26.20
CA PHE A 279 8.75 0.22 -26.54
C PHE A 279 9.01 0.25 -28.06
N PRO A 280 9.77 1.23 -28.56
CA PRO A 280 10.32 2.39 -27.83
C PRO A 280 9.34 3.56 -27.72
N LEU A 281 9.20 4.12 -26.52
CA LEU A 281 8.45 5.36 -26.24
C LEU A 281 9.39 6.55 -26.07
N SER A 282 8.94 7.79 -26.31
CA SER A 282 9.72 8.99 -25.93
C SER A 282 9.93 9.05 -24.41
N ASP A 283 10.95 9.77 -23.93
CA ASP A 283 11.24 9.83 -22.48
C ASP A 283 10.07 10.40 -21.65
N ASN A 284 9.31 11.35 -22.22
CA ASN A 284 8.13 11.91 -21.56
C ASN A 284 6.96 10.91 -21.57
N ASP A 285 6.65 10.33 -22.73
CA ASP A 285 5.55 9.36 -22.84
C ASP A 285 5.82 8.12 -21.99
N PHE A 286 7.08 7.66 -21.94
CA PHE A 286 7.50 6.57 -21.06
C PHE A 286 7.24 6.90 -19.59
N ARG A 287 7.63 8.10 -19.14
CA ARG A 287 7.45 8.52 -17.75
C ARG A 287 5.97 8.61 -17.40
N ASP A 288 5.16 9.20 -18.26
CA ASP A 288 3.72 9.36 -18.02
C ASP A 288 3.01 8.00 -17.98
N GLN A 289 3.33 7.09 -18.91
CA GLN A 289 2.78 5.74 -18.92
C GLN A 289 3.23 4.91 -17.71
N PHE A 290 4.51 4.97 -17.35
CA PHE A 290 5.04 4.28 -16.17
C PHE A 290 4.34 4.74 -14.89
N MET A 291 4.25 6.05 -14.67
CA MET A 291 3.59 6.60 -13.48
C MET A 291 2.09 6.29 -13.47
N SER A 292 1.44 6.27 -14.65
CA SER A 292 0.04 5.86 -14.78
C SER A 292 -0.18 4.40 -14.38
N MET A 293 0.72 3.48 -14.76
CA MET A 293 0.62 2.07 -14.38
C MET A 293 0.93 1.83 -12.91
N VAL A 294 1.92 2.53 -12.36
CA VAL A 294 2.19 2.46 -10.91
C VAL A 294 0.98 2.95 -10.11
N ALA A 295 0.30 4.00 -10.57
CA ALA A 295 -0.88 4.54 -9.91
C ALA A 295 -2.10 3.60 -9.94
N THR A 296 -2.15 2.61 -10.83
CA THR A 296 -3.25 1.62 -10.84
C THR A 296 -3.08 0.52 -9.78
N GLU A 297 -1.88 0.36 -9.22
CA GLU A 297 -1.60 -0.65 -8.19
C GLU A 297 -1.66 -0.05 -6.79
N ALA A 298 -2.55 -0.60 -5.95
CA ALA A 298 -2.64 -0.22 -4.55
C ALA A 298 -1.38 -0.66 -3.79
N ALA A 299 -0.73 0.31 -3.14
CA ALA A 299 0.40 0.04 -2.26
C ALA A 299 -0.05 -0.62 -0.95
N SER A 300 0.85 -1.39 -0.31
CA SER A 300 0.57 -1.99 1.00
C SER A 300 0.47 -0.89 2.07
N PRO A 301 -0.54 -0.94 2.96
CA PRO A 301 -0.67 0.00 4.08
C PRO A 301 0.40 -0.19 5.16
N PHE A 302 1.14 -1.30 5.14
CA PHE A 302 2.15 -1.63 6.14
C PHE A 302 3.55 -1.19 5.73
N VAL A 303 3.72 -0.70 4.50
CA VAL A 303 4.99 -0.26 3.96
C VAL A 303 4.99 1.26 3.92
N SER A 304 6.06 1.89 4.41
CA SER A 304 6.17 3.34 4.41
C SER A 304 6.22 3.91 2.99
N GLN A 305 5.69 5.12 2.80
CA GLN A 305 5.73 5.81 1.50
C GLN A 305 7.17 5.97 0.98
N ALA A 306 8.14 6.21 1.87
CA ALA A 306 9.55 6.31 1.49
C ALA A 306 10.12 5.00 0.90
N GLN A 307 9.69 3.84 1.41
CA GLN A 307 10.08 2.54 0.85
C GLN A 307 9.44 2.31 -0.52
N ILE A 308 8.17 2.69 -0.67
CA ILE A 308 7.43 2.63 -1.94
C ILE A 308 8.11 3.54 -2.98
N ASP A 309 8.42 4.79 -2.64
CA ASP A 309 9.08 5.73 -3.53
C ASP A 309 10.46 5.21 -3.99
N THR A 310 11.22 4.64 -3.07
CA THR A 310 12.53 4.02 -3.37
C THR A 310 12.39 2.86 -4.34
N LEU A 311 11.37 2.02 -4.17
CA LEU A 311 11.07 0.92 -5.07
C LEU A 311 10.69 1.44 -6.46
N ILE A 312 9.77 2.40 -6.54
CA ILE A 312 9.30 3.01 -7.79
C ILE A 312 10.47 3.60 -8.56
N GLU A 313 11.37 4.33 -7.88
CA GLU A 313 12.56 4.89 -8.52
C GLU A 313 13.49 3.80 -9.08
N LYS A 314 13.69 2.71 -8.33
CA LYS A 314 14.50 1.57 -8.77
C LYS A 314 13.91 0.92 -10.03
N LEU A 315 12.61 0.65 -10.03
CA LEU A 315 11.91 0.09 -11.19
C LEU A 315 11.94 1.04 -12.38
N PHE A 316 11.68 2.33 -12.16
CA PHE A 316 11.75 3.35 -13.21
C PHE A 316 13.12 3.36 -13.90
N ARG A 317 14.21 3.29 -13.15
CA ARG A 317 15.57 3.22 -13.71
C ARG A 317 15.78 1.98 -14.58
N VAL A 318 15.28 0.82 -14.15
CA VAL A 318 15.40 -0.45 -14.90
C VAL A 318 14.65 -0.35 -16.23
N TYR A 319 13.36 -0.01 -16.19
CA TYR A 319 12.52 0.06 -17.40
C TYR A 319 12.91 1.23 -18.31
N SER A 320 13.33 2.37 -17.77
CA SER A 320 13.83 3.50 -18.58
C SER A 320 15.09 3.11 -19.34
N THR A 321 15.98 2.33 -18.73
CA THR A 321 17.19 1.81 -19.39
C THR A 321 16.84 0.84 -20.51
N ALA A 322 15.86 -0.04 -20.30
CA ALA A 322 15.35 -0.94 -21.33
C ALA A 322 14.73 -0.17 -22.50
N ASN A 323 13.83 0.78 -22.23
CA ASN A 323 13.21 1.63 -23.25
C ASN A 323 14.27 2.39 -24.08
N ARG A 324 15.28 2.97 -23.42
CA ARG A 324 16.40 3.65 -24.11
C ARG A 324 17.24 2.72 -24.98
N THR A 325 17.36 1.46 -24.58
CA THR A 325 18.07 0.46 -25.38
C THR A 325 17.31 0.20 -26.68
N GLU A 326 15.99 0.02 -26.60
CA GLU A 326 15.13 -0.15 -27.78
C GLU A 326 15.07 1.11 -28.65
N GLN A 327 15.01 2.30 -28.04
CA GLN A 327 15.10 3.59 -28.75
C GLN A 327 16.39 3.68 -29.59
N ASN A 328 17.54 3.34 -29.00
CA ASN A 328 18.81 3.38 -29.69
C ASN A 328 18.87 2.34 -30.81
N ALA A 329 18.36 1.12 -30.57
CA ALA A 329 18.27 0.09 -31.61
C ALA A 329 17.39 0.53 -32.79
N ALA A 330 16.27 1.21 -32.52
CA ALA A 330 15.42 1.79 -33.55
C ALA A 330 16.14 2.87 -34.37
N CYS A 331 16.88 3.76 -33.70
CA CYS A 331 17.70 4.77 -34.38
C CYS A 331 18.82 4.16 -35.21
N ASP A 332 19.47 3.09 -34.74
CA ASP A 332 20.51 2.38 -35.48
C ASP A 332 19.92 1.72 -36.75
N MET A 333 18.70 1.16 -36.67
CA MET A 333 17.99 0.64 -37.85
C MET A 333 17.64 1.75 -38.86
N ILE A 334 17.27 2.94 -38.38
CA ILE A 334 17.01 4.11 -39.24
C ILE A 334 18.30 4.57 -39.91
N GLU A 335 19.40 4.66 -39.16
CA GLU A 335 20.71 5.03 -39.70
C GLU A 335 21.15 4.06 -40.80
N GLN A 336 21.02 2.75 -40.60
CA GLN A 336 21.29 1.75 -41.63
C GLN A 336 20.42 1.95 -42.88
N LYS A 337 19.11 2.23 -42.73
CA LYS A 337 18.22 2.52 -43.87
C LYS A 337 18.67 3.76 -44.65
N VAL A 338 19.13 4.80 -43.94
CA VAL A 338 19.64 6.03 -44.56
C VAL A 338 20.91 5.75 -45.34
N GLU A 339 21.84 4.96 -44.78
CA GLU A 339 23.06 4.52 -45.47
C GLU A 339 22.74 3.69 -46.72
N ASP A 340 21.77 2.77 -46.64
CA ASP A 340 21.34 1.96 -47.79
C ASP A 340 20.73 2.82 -48.91
N ILE A 341 19.92 3.83 -48.56
CA ILE A 341 19.36 4.79 -49.51
C ILE A 341 20.50 5.58 -50.17
N TYR A 342 21.48 6.03 -49.39
CA TYR A 342 22.63 6.75 -49.91
C TYR A 342 23.46 5.90 -50.87
N ALA A 343 23.77 4.65 -50.52
CA ALA A 343 24.51 3.74 -51.39
C ALA A 343 23.81 3.54 -52.74
N LYS A 344 22.49 3.32 -52.73
CA LYS A 344 21.67 3.23 -53.96
C LYS A 344 21.69 4.53 -54.75
N TRP A 345 21.59 5.67 -54.08
CA TRP A 345 21.67 6.98 -54.72
C TRP A 345 23.04 7.20 -55.37
N ASP A 346 24.14 6.86 -54.70
CA ASP A 346 25.50 7.03 -55.23
C ASP A 346 25.70 6.20 -56.51
N GLU A 347 25.28 4.93 -56.50
CA GLU A 347 25.26 4.05 -57.68
C GLU A 347 24.45 4.65 -58.85
N GLN A 348 23.25 5.16 -58.56
CA GLN A 348 22.39 5.80 -59.57
C GLN A 348 22.96 7.14 -60.05
N SER A 349 23.64 7.91 -59.18
CA SER A 349 24.23 9.19 -59.52
C SER A 349 25.39 9.04 -60.51
N GLY A 350 26.14 7.92 -60.42
CA GLY A 350 27.12 7.51 -61.42
C GLY A 350 26.49 7.35 -62.81
N TRP A 351 25.34 6.68 -62.86
CA TRP A 351 24.54 6.52 -64.09
C TRP A 351 23.89 7.82 -64.58
N ALA A 352 23.37 8.64 -63.68
CA ALA A 352 22.74 9.91 -64.00
C ALA A 352 23.75 10.92 -64.57
N LYS A 353 24.98 10.93 -64.05
CA LYS A 353 26.10 11.71 -64.62
C LYS A 353 26.44 11.27 -66.05
N MET A 354 26.24 9.99 -66.40
CA MET A 354 26.45 9.50 -67.77
C MET A 354 25.27 9.81 -68.71
N THR A 355 24.05 9.99 -68.18
CA THR A 355 22.82 10.09 -68.99
C THR A 355 22.14 11.46 -68.95
N GLY A 356 22.57 12.38 -68.09
CA GLY A 356 22.00 13.73 -67.95
C GLY A 356 20.69 13.82 -67.18
N SER A 357 20.29 12.75 -66.46
CA SER A 357 19.03 12.71 -65.73
C SER A 357 19.11 13.48 -64.39
N PRO A 358 18.04 14.19 -63.97
CA PRO A 358 18.02 14.92 -62.70
C PRO A 358 17.94 13.98 -61.49
N LEU A 359 18.79 14.22 -60.49
CA LEU A 359 18.77 13.52 -59.20
C LEU A 359 17.70 14.13 -58.27
N ILE A 360 16.85 13.28 -57.70
CA ILE A 360 15.78 13.66 -56.76
C ILE A 360 16.21 13.22 -55.35
N ILE A 361 16.17 14.14 -54.37
CA ILE A 361 16.32 13.78 -52.96
C ILE A 361 15.11 12.92 -52.59
N PRO A 362 15.30 11.68 -52.10
CA PRO A 362 14.17 10.87 -51.67
C PRO A 362 13.50 11.57 -50.49
N LYS A 363 12.23 11.99 -50.65
CA LYS A 363 11.40 12.53 -49.55
C LYS A 363 11.35 11.59 -48.34
N GLU A 364 11.61 10.32 -48.58
CA GLU A 364 11.78 9.24 -47.61
C GLU A 364 12.85 9.56 -46.56
N VAL A 365 13.94 10.25 -46.91
CA VAL A 365 15.05 10.58 -45.98
C VAL A 365 14.64 11.64 -44.93
N GLU A 366 13.81 12.62 -45.33
CA GLU A 366 13.30 13.62 -44.39
C GLU A 366 12.22 13.05 -43.46
N ALA A 367 11.40 12.11 -43.95
CA ALA A 367 10.41 11.40 -43.12
C ALA A 367 11.10 10.58 -42.01
N LEU A 368 12.23 9.94 -42.32
CA LEU A 368 13.00 9.12 -41.36
C LEU A 368 13.59 9.93 -40.18
N LYS A 369 13.79 11.25 -40.31
CA LYS A 369 14.23 12.11 -39.18
C LYS A 369 13.21 12.18 -38.06
N ALA A 370 11.92 12.11 -38.39
CA ALA A 370 10.86 12.22 -37.40
C ALA A 370 10.74 10.96 -36.52
N GLU A 371 11.25 9.82 -37.00
CA GLU A 371 11.06 8.50 -36.39
C GLU A 371 12.09 8.13 -35.31
N CYS A 372 13.26 8.79 -35.27
CA CYS A 372 14.29 8.50 -34.27
C CYS A 372 14.04 9.28 -32.96
N LEU A 373 13.57 8.56 -31.94
CA LEU A 373 13.35 9.03 -30.57
C LEU A 373 14.45 8.43 -29.68
N GLY A 374 15.52 9.15 -29.35
CA GLY A 374 16.56 8.61 -28.47
C GLY A 374 17.81 9.48 -28.30
N LEU A 375 18.72 9.09 -27.42
CA LEU A 375 19.99 9.82 -27.17
C LEU A 375 20.86 9.91 -28.44
N ARG A 376 20.77 8.90 -29.32
CA ARG A 376 21.43 8.87 -30.63
C ARG A 376 20.77 9.74 -31.69
N ARG A 377 19.59 10.33 -31.43
CA ARG A 377 18.88 11.23 -32.36
C ARG A 377 19.75 12.32 -32.95
N ARG A 378 20.62 12.95 -32.14
CA ARG A 378 21.55 13.98 -32.64
C ARG A 378 22.66 13.42 -33.54
N GLY A 379 23.04 12.16 -33.37
CA GLY A 379 23.95 11.46 -34.28
C GLY A 379 23.24 11.21 -35.61
N THR A 380 22.13 10.48 -35.56
CA THR A 380 21.31 10.13 -36.74
C THR A 380 20.86 11.36 -37.52
N HIS A 381 20.40 12.42 -36.84
CA HIS A 381 20.01 13.68 -37.49
C HIS A 381 21.18 14.34 -38.22
N ARG A 382 22.38 14.32 -37.64
CA ARG A 382 23.59 14.84 -38.31
C ARG A 382 23.98 14.00 -39.53
N SER A 383 23.91 12.67 -39.43
CA SER A 383 24.14 11.77 -40.58
C SER A 383 23.16 12.10 -41.72
N ILE A 384 21.88 12.32 -41.37
CA ILE A 384 20.85 12.70 -42.35
C ILE A 384 21.07 14.13 -42.89
N ASP A 385 21.40 15.11 -42.05
CA ASP A 385 21.71 16.49 -42.49
C ASP A 385 22.91 16.53 -43.46
N SER A 386 23.96 15.78 -43.15
CA SER A 386 25.14 15.64 -44.02
C SER A 386 24.77 15.07 -45.37
N LEU A 387 23.93 14.02 -45.38
CA LEU A 387 23.43 13.41 -46.60
C LEU A 387 22.62 14.40 -47.45
N VAL A 388 21.70 15.14 -46.83
CA VAL A 388 20.86 16.13 -47.53
C VAL A 388 21.73 17.26 -48.13
N ASP A 389 22.75 17.71 -47.41
CA ASP A 389 23.70 18.72 -47.88
C ASP A 389 24.55 18.21 -49.06
N ASP A 390 25.05 16.98 -48.99
CA ASP A 390 25.84 16.36 -50.06
C ASP A 390 25.03 16.17 -51.35
N ILE A 391 23.76 15.73 -51.24
CA ILE A 391 22.87 15.62 -52.40
C ILE A 391 22.58 17.02 -52.98
N SER A 392 22.37 18.02 -52.13
CA SER A 392 22.09 19.41 -52.57
C SER A 392 23.28 20.02 -53.32
N LYS A 393 24.51 19.79 -52.85
CA LYS A 393 25.74 20.24 -53.53
C LYS A 393 25.93 19.54 -54.88
N ALA A 394 25.62 18.25 -54.96
CA ALA A 394 25.70 17.49 -56.22
C ALA A 394 24.75 18.05 -57.30
N ARG A 395 23.56 18.53 -56.91
CA ARG A 395 22.57 19.13 -57.82
C ARG A 395 23.04 20.45 -58.43
N LEU A 396 23.86 21.23 -57.71
CA LEU A 396 24.34 22.54 -58.15
C LEU A 396 25.59 22.47 -59.07
N GLY A 397 26.01 21.27 -59.48
CA GLY A 397 27.14 21.09 -60.40
C GLY A 397 28.51 21.40 -59.79
N HIS A 398 28.60 21.52 -58.45
CA HIS A 398 29.89 21.65 -57.79
C HIS A 398 30.67 20.33 -57.89
N LYS A 399 31.90 20.38 -58.40
CA LYS A 399 32.81 19.22 -58.45
C LYS A 399 33.02 18.69 -57.03
N PHE A 400 32.54 17.47 -56.78
CA PHE A 400 32.83 16.68 -55.60
C PHE A 400 34.35 16.48 -55.51
N LYS A 401 35.01 17.12 -54.54
CA LYS A 401 36.39 16.77 -54.17
C LYS A 401 36.32 15.58 -53.21
N GLY A 402 36.09 14.39 -53.77
CA GLY A 402 36.21 13.13 -53.04
C GLY A 402 37.66 12.91 -52.64
N GLY A 403 37.97 13.16 -51.37
CA GLY A 403 39.09 12.56 -50.67
C GLY A 403 38.53 11.52 -49.71
N VAL A 404 38.46 10.26 -50.14
CA VAL A 404 38.22 9.13 -49.24
C VAL A 404 39.46 9.00 -48.37
N GLY A 405 39.34 9.36 -47.11
CA GLY A 405 40.46 9.39 -46.17
C GLY A 405 40.04 9.91 -44.81
N SER A 406 39.07 9.27 -44.17
CA SER A 406 38.83 9.44 -42.75
C SER A 406 38.38 8.11 -42.17
N ALA A 407 39.33 7.44 -41.53
CA ALA A 407 39.09 6.26 -40.73
C ALA A 407 38.07 6.61 -39.65
N VAL A 408 36.88 6.02 -39.73
CA VAL A 408 36.01 5.85 -38.57
C VAL A 408 36.74 4.87 -37.66
N LYS A 409 37.34 5.38 -36.59
CA LYS A 409 37.91 4.56 -35.52
C LYS A 409 36.74 3.93 -34.77
N ILE A 410 36.34 2.72 -35.18
CA ILE A 410 35.44 1.87 -34.40
C ILE A 410 36.26 1.37 -33.21
N GLY A 411 36.11 2.03 -32.06
CA GLY A 411 36.63 1.54 -30.79
C GLY A 411 35.75 0.38 -30.31
N PHE A 412 36.19 -0.85 -30.54
CA PHE A 412 35.69 -1.99 -29.77
C PHE A 412 36.23 -1.85 -28.34
N GLN A 413 35.40 -1.37 -27.42
CA GLN A 413 35.57 -1.68 -26.01
C GLN A 413 34.94 -3.05 -25.76
N THR A 414 35.81 -4.06 -25.68
CA THR A 414 35.53 -5.33 -25.02
C THR A 414 35.22 -5.04 -23.55
N VAL A 415 33.94 -5.03 -23.18
CA VAL A 415 33.50 -5.25 -21.80
C VAL A 415 33.07 -6.70 -21.70
N GLY A 416 33.80 -7.45 -20.87
CA GLY A 416 33.49 -8.83 -20.57
C GLY A 416 32.46 -8.98 -19.45
N ILE A 417 31.73 -10.11 -19.55
CA ILE A 417 31.13 -10.94 -18.48
C ILE A 417 29.74 -10.48 -17.94
N PRO A 418 28.79 -11.39 -17.57
CA PRO A 418 28.72 -12.86 -17.68
C PRO A 418 27.50 -13.45 -18.41
N VAL A 419 27.70 -14.71 -18.79
CA VAL A 419 26.74 -15.76 -19.14
C VAL A 419 25.78 -16.07 -17.96
N ALA A 420 24.86 -15.16 -17.62
CA ALA A 420 23.85 -15.39 -16.57
C ALA A 420 22.39 -15.39 -17.06
N LYS A 421 22.08 -14.78 -18.23
CA LYS A 421 20.69 -14.75 -18.77
C LYS A 421 20.27 -16.01 -19.54
N SER A 422 21.22 -16.73 -20.13
CA SER A 422 20.91 -17.93 -20.92
C SER A 422 20.66 -19.18 -20.07
N ILE A 423 21.18 -19.23 -18.83
CA ILE A 423 20.90 -20.31 -17.88
C ILE A 423 19.50 -20.15 -17.27
N TRP A 424 19.07 -18.92 -17.01
CA TRP A 424 17.74 -18.66 -16.41
C TRP A 424 16.57 -18.96 -17.38
N ARG A 425 16.70 -18.64 -18.67
CA ARG A 425 15.71 -19.03 -19.70
C ARG A 425 15.68 -20.54 -19.98
N ALA A 426 16.81 -21.24 -19.87
CA ALA A 426 16.87 -22.69 -20.05
C ALA A 426 16.29 -23.46 -18.85
N VAL A 427 16.41 -22.93 -17.63
CA VAL A 427 15.83 -23.52 -16.41
C VAL A 427 14.32 -23.33 -16.35
N ASN A 428 13.79 -22.14 -16.71
CA ASN A 428 12.33 -21.91 -16.74
C ASN A 428 11.61 -22.74 -17.83
N LEU A 429 12.22 -22.91 -19.01
CA LEU A 429 11.65 -23.76 -20.07
C LEU A 429 11.71 -25.27 -19.76
N TRP A 430 12.63 -25.71 -18.91
CA TRP A 430 12.71 -27.11 -18.45
C TRP A 430 11.69 -27.43 -17.34
N ILE A 431 11.43 -26.47 -16.44
CA ILE A 431 10.44 -26.61 -15.35
C ILE A 431 9.01 -26.64 -15.90
N THR A 432 8.66 -25.80 -16.88
CA THR A 432 7.29 -25.79 -17.46
C THR A 432 6.95 -26.99 -18.35
N LYS A 433 7.92 -27.85 -18.71
CA LYS A 433 7.71 -28.99 -19.61
C LYS A 433 7.73 -30.37 -18.93
N ASN A 434 8.05 -30.47 -17.65
CA ASN A 434 8.20 -31.76 -16.95
C ASN A 434 7.44 -31.88 -15.61
N SER A 435 6.43 -31.05 -15.37
CA SER A 435 5.56 -31.16 -14.20
C SER A 435 4.17 -31.62 -14.62
N PHE A 436 3.98 -32.94 -14.63
CA PHE A 436 2.70 -33.60 -14.38
C PHE A 436 2.56 -33.84 -12.88
#